data_AF-A0A6P1TYY0-F1
#
_entry.id   AF-A0A6P1TYY0-F1
#
_cell.length_a   1.000
_cell.length_b   1.000
_cell.length_c   1.000
_cell.angle_alpha   90.00
_cell.angle_beta   90.00
_cell.angle_gamma   90.00
#
_symmetry.space_group_name_H-M   'P 1'
#
loop_
_entity.id
_entity.type
_entity.pdbx_description
1 polymer ?
#
loop_
_entity_poly.entity_id
_entity_poly.type
_entity_poly.pdbx_seq_one_letter_code
_entity_poly.pdbx_strand_id
1 'polypeptide(L)'
;MPLILIIPVGLFNAHLLGGSHVLIDNLFNLNWNVKAFGSWDFLLLPILFLIIRFVFSMLSYGSSVPGGIFMPILVLGALLGIICANIMIKSQIILPTYFPHILVISMAAYFGAIEKAPFTAIMLLTEMIGTVQQVLPMIIVTFVAYYILDILGGKPIYEDLRLQMNYHKNIDK
;
A
#
# COMPACT_ATOMS: atom_id res chain seq x y z
N MET A 1 -21.06 -1.81 13.28
CA MET A 1 -21.25 -0.59 12.43
C MET A 1 -20.66 -0.77 11.03
N PRO A 2 -19.35 -1.04 10.83
CA PRO A 2 -18.73 -1.17 9.50
C PRO A 2 -19.27 -2.34 8.64
N LEU A 3 -19.66 -3.46 9.25
CA LEU A 3 -20.21 -4.62 8.51
C LEU A 3 -21.52 -4.30 7.77
N ILE A 4 -22.36 -3.45 8.34
CA ILE A 4 -23.61 -2.96 7.70
C ILE A 4 -23.31 -2.04 6.51
N LEU A 5 -22.20 -1.30 6.54
CA LEU A 5 -21.78 -0.44 5.44
C LEU A 5 -21.11 -1.23 4.30
N ILE A 6 -20.51 -2.37 4.62
CA ILE A 6 -19.82 -3.26 3.67
C ILE A 6 -20.81 -4.13 2.87
N ILE A 7 -21.94 -4.53 3.47
CA ILE A 7 -22.95 -5.40 2.83
C ILE A 7 -23.50 -4.80 1.51
N PRO A 8 -23.95 -3.53 1.45
CA PRO A 8 -24.43 -2.94 0.20
C PRO A 8 -23.34 -2.87 -0.87
N VAL A 9 -22.13 -2.46 -0.47
CA VAL A 9 -20.98 -2.33 -1.38
C VAL A 9 -20.60 -3.69 -1.98
N GLY A 10 -20.69 -4.76 -1.20
CA GLY A 10 -20.46 -6.12 -1.66
C GLY A 10 -21.48 -6.67 -2.63
N LEU A 11 -22.74 -6.32 -2.45
CA LEU A 11 -23.82 -6.72 -3.35
C LEU A 11 -23.74 -6.01 -4.70
N PHE A 12 -23.26 -4.75 -4.74
CA PHE A 12 -23.07 -4.01 -6.00
C PHE A 12 -21.84 -4.51 -6.79
N ASN A 13 -20.73 -4.79 -6.13
CA ASN A 13 -19.55 -5.35 -6.81
C ASN A 13 -18.64 -6.12 -5.83
N ALA A 14 -18.78 -7.45 -5.83
CA ALA A 14 -17.95 -8.33 -5.00
C ALA A 14 -16.44 -8.22 -5.32
N HIS A 15 -16.06 -7.77 -6.53
CA HIS A 15 -14.65 -7.56 -6.89
C HIS A 15 -14.03 -6.35 -6.16
N LEU A 16 -14.84 -5.36 -5.74
CA LEU A 16 -14.38 -4.27 -4.87
C LEU A 16 -14.12 -4.75 -3.43
N LEU A 17 -14.87 -5.77 -2.97
CA LEU A 17 -14.64 -6.45 -1.69
C LEU A 17 -13.63 -7.60 -1.78
N GLY A 18 -13.21 -7.99 -2.99
CA GLY A 18 -12.24 -9.05 -3.22
C GLY A 18 -10.93 -8.79 -2.49
N GLY A 19 -10.22 -9.87 -2.17
CA GLY A 19 -8.95 -9.80 -1.44
C GLY A 19 -7.97 -8.83 -2.10
N SER A 20 -7.34 -7.98 -1.31
CA SER A 20 -6.34 -6.98 -1.74
C SER A 20 -5.24 -7.56 -2.65
N HIS A 21 -4.92 -8.85 -2.52
CA HIS A 21 -3.97 -9.56 -3.39
C HIS A 21 -4.43 -9.60 -4.85
N VAL A 22 -5.73 -9.75 -5.12
CA VAL A 22 -6.29 -9.78 -6.48
C VAL A 22 -6.05 -8.44 -7.19
N LEU A 23 -6.11 -7.32 -6.46
CA LEU A 23 -5.78 -6.00 -7.01
C LEU A 23 -4.30 -5.89 -7.36
N ILE A 24 -3.42 -6.41 -6.51
CA ILE A 24 -1.98 -6.41 -6.74
C ILE A 24 -1.65 -7.30 -7.95
N ASP A 25 -2.23 -8.51 -8.02
CA ASP A 25 -2.07 -9.41 -9.17
C ASP A 25 -2.58 -8.81 -10.46
N ASN A 26 -3.75 -8.16 -10.42
CA ASN A 26 -4.27 -7.45 -11.57
C ASN A 26 -3.32 -6.31 -11.96
N LEU A 27 -2.78 -5.55 -11.02
CA LEU A 27 -1.74 -4.56 -11.28
C LEU A 27 -0.53 -5.19 -11.99
N PHE A 28 -0.03 -6.34 -11.55
CA PHE A 28 1.16 -6.96 -12.18
C PHE A 28 0.85 -7.63 -13.53
N ASN A 29 -0.34 -8.21 -13.70
CA ASN A 29 -0.75 -8.93 -14.92
C ASN A 29 -1.42 -8.04 -15.97
N LEU A 30 -1.87 -6.84 -15.60
CA LEU A 30 -2.35 -5.87 -16.57
C LEU A 30 -1.20 -5.58 -17.54
N ASN A 31 -1.46 -5.81 -18.82
CA ASN A 31 -0.55 -5.43 -19.88
C ASN A 31 -0.54 -3.91 -19.92
N TRP A 32 0.35 -3.30 -19.13
CA TRP A 32 0.49 -1.86 -18.93
C TRP A 32 0.72 -1.21 -20.29
N ASN A 33 -0.37 -0.81 -20.93
CA ASN A 33 -0.30 -0.31 -22.28
C ASN A 33 0.41 1.05 -22.19
N VAL A 34 1.66 1.07 -22.67
CA VAL A 34 2.58 2.20 -22.57
C VAL A 34 1.98 3.50 -23.12
N LYS A 35 0.94 3.39 -23.98
CA LYS A 35 0.18 4.52 -24.54
C LYS A 35 -0.81 5.19 -23.57
N ALA A 36 -1.20 4.52 -22.47
CA ALA A 36 -2.12 5.09 -21.47
C ALA A 36 -1.39 5.97 -20.44
N PHE A 37 -0.08 5.76 -20.26
CA PHE A 37 0.76 6.56 -19.38
C PHE A 37 0.95 7.98 -19.92
N GLY A 38 0.62 8.98 -19.11
CA GLY A 38 0.83 10.39 -19.42
C GLY A 38 -0.45 11.23 -19.61
N SER A 39 -1.61 10.60 -19.75
CA SER A 39 -2.91 11.30 -19.80
C SER A 39 -3.36 11.70 -18.38
N TRP A 40 -3.91 12.91 -18.22
CA TRP A 40 -4.39 13.42 -16.92
C TRP A 40 -5.48 12.53 -16.29
N ASP A 41 -6.31 11.90 -17.12
CA ASP A 41 -7.36 10.98 -16.69
C ASP A 41 -6.80 9.72 -16.00
N PHE A 42 -5.61 9.30 -16.42
CA PHE A 42 -4.94 8.13 -15.83
C PHE A 42 -4.30 8.43 -14.47
N LEU A 43 -4.16 9.72 -14.11
CA LEU A 43 -3.69 10.14 -12.78
C LEU A 43 -4.83 10.24 -11.75
N LEU A 44 -6.00 10.69 -12.19
CA LEU A 44 -7.17 10.92 -11.32
C LEU A 44 -7.73 9.61 -10.73
N LEU A 45 -7.79 8.55 -11.54
CA LEU A 45 -8.33 7.26 -11.13
C LEU A 45 -7.59 6.60 -9.95
N PRO A 46 -6.25 6.45 -9.96
CA PRO A 46 -5.52 5.88 -8.83
C PRO A 46 -5.58 6.75 -7.57
N ILE A 47 -5.65 8.08 -7.71
CA ILE A 47 -5.84 9.00 -6.56
C ILE A 47 -7.20 8.77 -5.90
N LEU A 48 -8.26 8.70 -6.71
CA LEU A 48 -9.61 8.42 -6.21
C LEU A 48 -9.65 7.05 -5.51
N PHE A 49 -9.04 6.03 -6.10
CA PHE A 49 -8.99 4.70 -5.52
C PHE A 49 -8.19 4.65 -4.22
N LEU A 50 -7.10 5.43 -4.13
CA LEU A 50 -6.30 5.58 -2.92
C LEU A 50 -7.13 6.19 -1.79
N ILE A 51 -7.86 7.28 -2.05
CA ILE A 51 -8.71 7.92 -1.03
C ILE A 51 -9.82 6.96 -0.56
N ILE A 52 -10.51 6.31 -1.49
CA ILE A 52 -11.56 5.34 -1.17
C ILE A 52 -10.99 4.21 -0.31
N ARG A 53 -9.89 3.58 -0.75
CA ARG A 53 -9.27 2.47 -0.02
C ARG A 53 -8.74 2.89 1.34
N PHE A 54 -8.17 4.08 1.45
CA PHE A 54 -7.67 4.62 2.72
C PHE A 54 -8.80 4.79 3.73
N VAL A 55 -9.89 5.44 3.35
CA VAL A 55 -11.07 5.64 4.22
C VAL A 55 -11.74 4.32 4.57
N PHE A 56 -11.98 3.44 3.59
CA PHE A 56 -12.59 2.13 3.85
C PHE A 56 -11.72 1.25 4.74
N SER A 57 -10.39 1.32 4.61
CA SER A 57 -9.46 0.58 5.46
C SER A 57 -9.55 1.08 6.91
N MET A 58 -9.56 2.40 7.13
CA MET A 58 -9.77 2.98 8.46
C MET A 58 -11.09 2.56 9.10
N LEU A 59 -12.19 2.60 8.34
CA LEU A 59 -13.50 2.17 8.81
C LEU A 59 -13.52 0.66 9.11
N SER A 60 -12.83 -0.15 8.31
CA SER A 60 -12.77 -1.60 8.49
C SER A 60 -11.89 -2.01 9.67
N TYR A 61 -10.78 -1.32 9.95
CA TYR A 61 -9.97 -1.59 11.14
C TYR A 61 -10.58 -1.07 12.43
N GLY A 62 -11.43 -0.03 12.36
CA GLY A 62 -12.28 0.36 13.49
C GLY A 62 -13.34 -0.68 13.85
N SER A 63 -13.52 -1.73 13.03
CA SER A 63 -14.41 -2.86 13.35
C SER A 63 -13.73 -3.83 14.30
N SER A 64 -14.47 -4.39 15.26
CA SER A 64 -14.06 -5.57 16.04
C SER A 64 -13.97 -6.88 15.21
N VAL A 65 -13.81 -6.77 13.88
CA VAL A 65 -13.69 -7.93 13.00
C VAL A 65 -12.22 -8.33 12.96
N PRO A 66 -11.89 -9.61 13.23
CA PRO A 66 -10.50 -10.09 13.15
C PRO A 66 -10.02 -9.99 11.69
N GLY A 67 -9.09 -9.07 11.43
CA GLY A 67 -8.49 -8.85 10.11
C GLY A 67 -7.09 -8.27 10.23
N GLY A 68 -6.21 -8.60 9.29
CA GLY A 68 -4.81 -8.13 9.29
C GLY A 68 -4.66 -6.78 8.60
N ILE A 69 -3.79 -5.90 9.14
CA ILE A 69 -3.53 -4.57 8.57
C ILE A 69 -2.62 -4.58 7.33
N PHE A 70 -1.89 -5.67 7.18
CA PHE A 70 -0.79 -5.86 6.25
C PHE A 70 -1.13 -5.60 4.78
N MET A 71 -2.15 -6.30 4.26
CA MET A 71 -2.43 -6.27 2.82
C MET A 71 -2.95 -4.90 2.33
N PRO A 72 -3.85 -4.22 3.06
CA PRO A 72 -4.27 -2.87 2.69
C PRO A 72 -3.13 -1.84 2.72
N ILE A 73 -2.15 -1.99 3.62
CA ILE A 73 -0.93 -1.17 3.60
C ILE A 73 -0.16 -1.37 2.29
N LEU A 74 0.03 -2.61 1.84
CA LEU A 74 0.68 -2.89 0.55
C LEU A 74 -0.08 -2.29 -0.65
N VAL A 75 -1.41 -2.38 -0.66
CA VAL A 75 -2.23 -1.78 -1.73
C VAL A 75 -2.10 -0.26 -1.77
N LEU A 76 -2.09 0.40 -0.61
CA LEU A 76 -1.87 1.84 -0.53
C LEU A 76 -0.47 2.22 -1.06
N GLY A 77 0.56 1.45 -0.71
CA GLY A 77 1.91 1.60 -1.26
C GLY A 77 1.97 1.42 -2.79
N ALA A 78 1.24 0.45 -3.32
CA ALA A 78 1.14 0.22 -4.77
C ALA A 78 0.45 1.38 -5.49
N LEU A 79 -0.62 1.92 -4.92
CA LEU A 79 -1.34 3.07 -5.46
C LEU A 79 -0.48 4.34 -5.44
N LEU A 80 0.28 4.58 -4.36
CA LEU A 80 1.27 5.65 -4.31
C LEU A 80 2.35 5.47 -5.39
N GLY A 81 2.82 4.24 -5.60
CA GLY A 81 3.77 3.89 -6.66
C GLY A 81 3.22 4.17 -8.06
N ILE A 82 1.95 3.84 -8.33
CA ILE A 82 1.28 4.16 -9.60
C ILE A 82 1.30 5.68 -9.84
N ILE A 83 0.92 6.47 -8.83
CA ILE A 83 0.87 7.93 -8.94
C ILE A 83 2.27 8.49 -9.21
N CYS A 84 3.26 8.07 -8.42
CA CYS A 84 4.65 8.50 -8.56
C CYS A 84 5.23 8.13 -9.93
N ALA A 85 5.09 6.86 -10.35
CA ALA A 85 5.58 6.39 -11.63
C ALA A 85 4.94 7.15 -12.79
N ASN A 86 3.63 7.42 -12.75
CA ASN A 86 2.96 8.23 -13.77
C ASN A 86 3.54 9.64 -13.89
N ILE A 87 3.80 10.30 -12.76
CA ILE A 87 4.42 11.63 -12.74
C ILE A 87 5.82 11.56 -13.34
N MET A 88 6.64 10.58 -12.95
CA MET A 88 8.02 10.46 -13.44
C MET A 88 8.09 10.09 -14.92
N ILE A 89 7.19 9.23 -15.41
CA ILE A 89 7.09 8.87 -16.84
C ILE A 89 6.67 10.08 -17.66
N LYS A 90 5.65 10.81 -17.19
CA LYS A 90 5.16 12.03 -17.87
C LYS A 90 6.24 13.11 -17.97
N SER A 91 7.02 13.29 -16.91
CA SER A 91 8.15 14.22 -16.86
C SER A 91 9.39 13.72 -17.63
N GLN A 92 9.30 12.57 -18.31
CA GLN A 92 10.40 11.92 -19.04
C GLN A 92 11.64 11.63 -18.19
N ILE A 93 11.48 11.47 -16.87
CA ILE A 93 12.58 11.12 -15.95
C ILE A 93 12.93 9.64 -16.11
N ILE A 94 11.93 8.79 -16.34
CA ILE A 94 12.08 7.34 -16.50
C ILE A 94 11.28 6.81 -17.68
N LEU A 95 11.77 5.70 -18.25
CA LEU A 95 11.04 4.99 -19.29
C LEU A 95 9.85 4.21 -18.69
N PRO A 96 8.73 4.09 -19.43
CA PRO A 96 7.57 3.31 -19.01
C PRO A 96 7.88 1.85 -18.65
N THR A 97 8.93 1.26 -19.25
CA THR A 97 9.40 -0.11 -18.94
C THR A 97 9.77 -0.30 -17.47
N TYR A 98 10.17 0.76 -16.77
CA TYR A 98 10.53 0.71 -15.35
C TYR A 98 9.34 0.78 -14.40
N PHE A 99 8.13 0.92 -14.92
CA PHE A 99 6.91 1.06 -14.13
C PHE A 99 6.73 -0.06 -13.08
N PRO A 100 6.84 -1.37 -13.42
CA PRO A 100 6.66 -2.44 -12.43
C PRO A 100 7.72 -2.39 -11.32
N HIS A 101 8.94 -1.96 -11.64
CA HIS A 101 10.01 -1.81 -10.65
C HIS A 101 9.69 -0.70 -9.64
N ILE A 102 9.20 0.45 -10.09
CA ILE A 102 8.80 1.55 -9.18
C ILE A 102 7.62 1.15 -8.30
N LEU A 103 6.66 0.42 -8.85
CA LEU A 103 5.51 -0.08 -8.11
C LEU A 103 5.95 -0.96 -6.93
N VAL A 104 6.81 -1.95 -7.20
CA VAL A 104 7.43 -2.82 -6.19
C VAL A 104 8.18 -2.02 -5.13
N ILE A 105 9.04 -1.09 -5.56
CA ILE A 105 9.86 -0.28 -4.66
C ILE A 105 8.98 0.55 -3.73
N SER A 106 7.89 1.12 -4.25
CA SER A 106 6.95 1.93 -3.47
C SER A 106 6.17 1.10 -2.44
N MET A 107 5.78 -0.13 -2.81
CA MET A 107 5.14 -1.07 -1.87
C MET A 107 6.06 -1.41 -0.70
N ALA A 108 7.31 -1.79 -0.99
CA ALA A 108 8.30 -2.12 0.03
C ALA A 108 8.61 -0.91 0.92
N ALA A 109 8.78 0.27 0.33
CA ALA A 109 9.12 1.49 1.06
C ALA A 109 7.99 1.93 2.01
N TYR A 110 6.75 1.92 1.53
CA TYR A 110 5.59 2.30 2.35
C TYR A 110 5.39 1.32 3.51
N PHE A 111 5.44 0.02 3.24
CA PHE A 111 5.30 -1.00 4.27
C PHE A 111 6.46 -0.96 5.28
N GLY A 112 7.71 -0.91 4.81
CA GLY A 112 8.89 -0.90 5.68
C GLY A 112 9.00 0.35 6.54
N ALA A 113 8.54 1.51 6.06
CA ALA A 113 8.46 2.72 6.87
C ALA A 113 7.43 2.58 7.99
N ILE A 114 6.18 2.22 7.66
CA ILE A 114 5.07 2.13 8.63
C ILE A 114 5.34 1.12 9.74
N GLU A 115 5.93 -0.02 9.38
CA GLU A 115 6.28 -1.06 10.35
C GLU A 115 7.55 -0.76 11.15
N LYS A 116 8.34 0.23 10.71
CA LYS A 116 9.72 0.42 11.17
C LYS A 116 10.55 -0.87 11.09
N ALA A 117 10.24 -1.74 10.12
CA ALA A 117 10.90 -3.03 9.89
C ALA A 117 11.35 -3.14 8.41
N PRO A 118 12.33 -2.33 7.98
CA PRO A 118 12.70 -2.19 6.57
C PRO A 118 13.18 -3.51 5.94
N PHE A 119 14.01 -4.29 6.64
CA PHE A 119 14.52 -5.56 6.11
C PHE A 119 13.42 -6.60 5.90
N THR A 120 12.47 -6.69 6.83
CA THR A 120 11.31 -7.59 6.72
C THR A 120 10.46 -7.23 5.52
N ALA A 121 10.21 -5.93 5.29
CA ALA A 121 9.47 -5.46 4.13
C ALA A 121 10.16 -5.85 2.81
N ILE A 122 11.47 -5.63 2.72
CA ILE A 122 12.25 -5.94 1.52
C ILE A 122 12.27 -7.44 1.24
N MET A 123 12.51 -8.27 2.26
CA MET A 123 12.49 -9.73 2.13
C MET A 123 11.13 -10.22 1.64
N LEU A 124 10.06 -9.75 2.26
CA LEU A 124 8.70 -10.13 1.90
C LEU A 124 8.37 -9.77 0.45
N LEU A 125 8.62 -8.52 0.03
CA LEU A 125 8.34 -8.13 -1.35
C LEU A 125 9.20 -8.92 -2.35
N THR A 126 10.45 -9.18 -2.01
CA THR A 126 11.34 -10.02 -2.83
C THR A 126 10.76 -11.43 -3.01
N GLU A 127 10.21 -12.02 -1.96
CA GLU A 127 9.51 -13.32 -2.02
C GLU A 127 8.25 -13.27 -2.87
N MET A 128 7.43 -12.22 -2.74
CA MET A 128 6.19 -12.09 -3.52
C MET A 128 6.42 -11.93 -5.03
N ILE A 129 7.50 -11.26 -5.42
CA ILE A 129 7.78 -10.95 -6.82
C ILE A 129 8.64 -12.06 -7.46
N GLY A 130 9.41 -12.80 -6.65
CA GLY A 130 10.24 -13.91 -7.11
C GLY A 130 11.53 -13.48 -7.82
N THR A 131 11.97 -12.22 -7.67
CA THR A 131 13.26 -11.73 -8.20
C THR A 131 13.96 -10.80 -7.23
N VAL A 132 15.29 -10.88 -7.21
CA VAL A 132 16.17 -10.06 -6.36
C VAL A 132 16.71 -8.80 -7.04
N GLN A 133 16.37 -8.58 -8.32
CA GLN A 133 16.95 -7.49 -9.12
C GLN A 133 16.66 -6.10 -8.54
N GLN A 134 15.49 -5.91 -7.89
CA GLN A 134 15.11 -4.61 -7.32
C GLN A 134 15.53 -4.43 -5.85
N VAL A 135 16.27 -5.39 -5.25
CA VAL A 135 16.58 -5.35 -3.81
C VAL A 135 17.39 -4.11 -3.44
N LEU A 136 18.41 -3.77 -4.22
CA LEU A 136 19.23 -2.58 -3.96
C LEU A 136 18.41 -1.27 -3.96
N PRO A 137 17.62 -0.96 -5.01
CA PRO A 137 16.78 0.24 -4.97
C PRO A 137 15.68 0.16 -3.90
N MET A 138 15.15 -1.02 -3.58
CA MET A 138 14.21 -1.18 -2.47
C MET A 138 14.85 -0.79 -1.13
N ILE A 139 16.08 -1.22 -0.86
CA ILE A 139 16.83 -0.84 0.34
C ILE A 139 16.90 0.69 0.45
N ILE A 140 17.40 1.35 -0.60
CA ILE A 140 17.61 2.81 -0.57
C ILE A 140 16.31 3.55 -0.27
N VAL A 141 15.25 3.28 -1.03
CA VAL A 141 13.98 4.01 -0.88
C VAL A 141 13.27 3.68 0.43
N THR A 142 13.35 2.43 0.91
CA THR A 142 12.74 2.02 2.17
C THR A 142 13.45 2.69 3.36
N PHE A 143 14.78 2.80 3.36
CA PHE A 143 15.50 3.51 4.41
C PHE A 143 15.26 5.01 4.38
N VAL A 144 15.15 5.61 3.19
CA VAL A 144 14.78 7.04 3.07
C VAL A 144 13.37 7.26 3.64
N ALA A 145 12.40 6.42 3.28
CA ALA A 145 11.04 6.52 3.81
C ALA A 145 10.98 6.30 5.33
N TYR A 146 11.74 5.32 5.85
CA TYR A 146 11.90 5.07 7.28
C TYR A 146 12.44 6.31 7.99
N TYR A 147 13.50 6.92 7.48
CA TYR A 147 14.15 8.05 8.13
C TYR A 147 13.28 9.30 8.13
N ILE A 148 12.57 9.55 7.02
CA ILE A 148 11.58 10.64 6.94
C ILE A 148 10.47 10.42 7.98
N LEU A 149 9.96 9.20 8.11
CA LEU A 149 8.93 8.90 9.10
C LEU A 149 9.45 9.07 10.54
N ASP A 150 10.71 8.71 10.79
CA ASP A 150 11.34 8.86 12.11
C ASP A 150 11.49 10.33 12.51
N ILE A 151 11.91 11.19 11.58
CA ILE A 151 11.97 12.65 11.78
C ILE A 151 10.59 13.23 12.09
N LEU A 152 9.55 12.73 11.40
CA LEU A 152 8.17 13.15 11.64
C LEU A 152 7.57 12.60 12.95
N GLY A 153 8.33 11.83 13.72
CA GLY A 153 7.88 11.25 14.99
C GLY A 153 6.90 10.09 14.83
N GLY A 154 6.85 9.47 13.65
CA GLY A 154 6.02 8.30 13.41
C GLY A 154 6.46 7.12 14.28
N LYS A 155 5.51 6.29 14.71
CA LYS A 155 5.75 5.10 15.54
C LYS A 155 5.40 3.82 14.77
N PRO A 156 5.98 2.67 15.12
CA PRO A 156 5.61 1.40 14.52
C PRO A 156 4.14 1.10 14.77
N ILE A 157 3.38 0.82 13.70
CA ILE A 157 1.92 0.69 13.79
C ILE A 157 1.46 -0.44 14.73
N TYR A 158 2.09 -1.60 14.70
CA TYR A 158 1.73 -2.71 15.59
C TYR A 158 2.07 -2.43 17.05
N GLU A 159 3.13 -1.68 17.31
CA GLU A 159 3.52 -1.31 18.67
C GLU A 159 2.51 -0.34 19.28
N ASP A 160 2.10 0.67 18.51
CA ASP A 160 1.06 1.61 18.94
C ASP A 160 -0.29 0.90 19.18
N LEU A 161 -0.67 -0.02 18.29
CA LEU A 161 -1.89 -0.81 18.46
C LEU A 161 -1.82 -1.67 19.75
N ARG A 162 -0.66 -2.28 20.01
CA ARG A 162 -0.41 -3.08 21.22
C ARG A 162 -0.54 -2.24 22.50
N LEU A 163 0.02 -1.04 22.50
CA LEU A 163 -0.07 -0.12 23.64
C LEU A 163 -1.52 0.31 23.91
N GLN A 164 -2.31 0.58 22.87
CA GLN A 164 -3.73 0.93 23.01
C GLN A 164 -4.58 -0.23 23.57
N MET A 165 -4.29 -1.47 23.17
CA MET A 165 -4.96 -2.65 23.74
C MET A 165 -4.64 -2.86 25.22
N ASN A 166 -3.37 -2.67 25.61
CA ASN A 166 -2.96 -2.78 27.02
C ASN A 166 -3.57 -1.67 27.90
N TYR A 167 -3.74 -0.46 27.36
CA TYR A 167 -4.37 0.65 28.06
C TYR A 167 -5.81 0.32 28.47
N HIS A 168 -6.62 -0.21 27.54
CA HIS A 168 -8.01 -0.59 27.83
C HIS A 168 -8.09 -1.72 28.88
N LYS A 169 -7.18 -2.69 28.83
CA LYS A 169 -7.14 -3.79 29.82
C LYS A 169 -6.85 -3.33 31.25
N ASN A 170 -6.23 -2.16 31.44
CA ASN A 170 -5.97 -1.59 32.75
C ASN A 170 -7.12 -0.70 33.27
N ILE A 171 -8.04 -0.27 32.41
CA ILE A 171 -9.25 0.48 32.80
C ILE A 171 -10.37 -0.47 33.25
N ASP A 172 -10.42 -1.67 32.67
CA ASP A 172 -11.39 -2.72 33.03
C ASP A 172 -11.00 -3.52 34.29
N LYS A 173 -9.97 -3.09 35.03
CA LYS A 173 -9.51 -3.66 36.31
C LYS A 173 -9.71 -2.68 37.45
#